data_AF-A0A2T4DPF0-F1
#
_entry.id   AF-A0A2T4DPF0-F1
#
_cell.length_a   1.000
_cell.length_b   1.000
_cell.length_c   1.000
_cell.angle_alpha   90.00
_cell.angle_beta   90.00
_cell.angle_gamma   90.00
#
_symmetry.space_group_name_H-M   'P 1'
#
loop_
_entity.id
_entity.type
_entity.pdbx_description
1 polymer ?
#
loop_
_entity_poly.entity_id
_entity_poly.type
_entity_poly.pdbx_seq_one_letter_code
_entity_poly.pdbx_strand_id
1 'polypeptide(L)'
;RFEKQTKTPLTLDTISQRSLNKLQDYFYSVAKLNTQTTAKYIGVLKMFLNWASREGYTTQVAFRDFHPIQQKNSIKVALSYEELDQIRQAEIPNDKKRLENVRSLFLLSCFTGLRYSDYIRIKEEHIKKDEAGDLYIQIEQEKTGDFVDLPLTDEALAIVNSLIDGSVKPISNQKMNTYVKELCELAEINEPFAVRTYRGKNYHETKKPKYELVSTHTGRRTFATNLLMRNIPAETVMQFTGHRDYKSFSKYVNIPKKAKMQSIKDALMIGRPEMKIAK
;
A
#
# COMPACT_ATOMS: atom_id res chain seq x y z
N ARG A 1 27.26 12.81 13.00
CA ARG A 1 26.38 12.83 14.19
C ARG A 1 26.56 11.58 15.04
N PHE A 2 26.43 10.38 14.44
CA PHE A 2 26.74 9.11 15.11
C PHE A 2 28.16 9.05 15.70
N GLU A 3 29.19 9.40 14.91
CA GLU A 3 30.59 9.36 15.37
C GLU A 3 30.85 10.34 16.52
N LYS A 4 30.23 11.53 16.48
CA LYS A 4 30.30 12.51 17.57
C LYS A 4 29.71 11.97 18.87
N GLN A 5 28.65 11.17 18.80
CA GLN A 5 27.99 10.61 19.97
C GLN A 5 28.65 9.34 20.50
N THR A 6 29.17 8.49 19.61
CA THR A 6 29.82 7.22 19.98
C THR A 6 31.32 7.35 20.18
N LYS A 7 31.89 8.53 19.90
CA LYS A 7 33.34 8.82 19.90
C LYS A 7 34.16 7.77 19.13
N THR A 8 33.54 7.12 18.16
CA THR A 8 34.14 6.04 17.37
C THR A 8 34.06 6.44 15.89
N PRO A 9 35.19 6.63 15.19
CA PRO A 9 35.18 6.89 13.76
C PRO A 9 34.72 5.63 13.00
N LEU A 10 33.80 5.80 12.05
CA LEU A 10 33.35 4.76 11.14
C LEU A 10 34.21 4.83 9.88
N THR A 11 35.29 4.06 9.85
CA THR A 11 36.08 3.84 8.64
C THR A 11 35.72 2.49 8.04
N LEU A 12 36.06 2.27 6.77
CA LEU A 12 35.76 1.00 6.09
C LEU A 12 36.34 -0.20 6.86
N ASP A 13 37.52 -0.04 7.46
CA ASP A 13 38.21 -1.11 8.18
C ASP A 13 37.68 -1.35 9.61
N THR A 14 37.01 -0.36 10.22
CA THR A 14 36.47 -0.46 11.59
C THR A 14 35.00 -0.89 11.63
N ILE A 15 34.31 -0.95 10.50
CA ILE A 15 32.92 -1.36 10.45
C ILE A 15 32.80 -2.88 10.61
N SER A 16 32.31 -3.28 11.78
CA SER A 16 32.04 -4.67 12.16
C SER A 16 30.57 -4.85 12.53
N GLN A 17 30.17 -6.08 12.84
CA GLN A 17 28.86 -6.38 13.43
C GLN A 17 28.56 -5.55 14.68
N ARG A 18 29.57 -5.31 15.54
CA ARG A 18 29.40 -4.49 16.76
C ARG A 18 29.13 -3.02 16.42
N SER A 19 29.83 -2.49 15.42
CA SER A 19 29.63 -1.11 14.95
C SER A 19 28.23 -0.93 14.36
N LEU A 20 27.74 -1.91 13.58
CA LEU A 20 26.39 -1.89 13.02
C LEU A 20 25.29 -2.06 14.07
N ASN A 21 25.51 -2.87 15.12
CA ASN A 21 24.59 -2.93 16.28
C ASN A 21 24.46 -1.55 16.94
N LYS A 22 25.58 -0.89 17.24
CA LYS A 22 25.56 0.47 17.83
C LYS A 22 24.86 1.49 16.92
N LEU A 23 25.10 1.39 15.60
CA LEU A 23 24.44 2.26 14.62
C LEU A 23 22.93 2.03 14.58
N GLN A 24 22.49 0.77 14.62
CA GLN A 24 21.09 0.41 14.71
C GLN A 24 20.44 0.99 15.99
N ASP A 25 21.10 0.87 17.13
CA ASP A 25 20.61 1.39 18.41
C ASP A 25 20.53 2.93 18.40
N TYR A 26 21.50 3.61 17.80
CA TYR A 26 21.46 5.04 17.57
C TYR A 26 20.26 5.44 16.69
N PHE A 27 19.98 4.66 15.63
CA PHE A 27 18.83 4.95 14.77
C PHE A 27 17.50 4.87 15.52
N TYR A 28 17.37 3.96 16.48
CA TYR A 28 16.16 3.85 17.31
C TYR A 28 16.08 4.87 18.44
N SER A 29 17.15 5.04 19.21
CA SER A 29 17.13 5.83 20.45
C SER A 29 17.28 7.32 20.20
N VAL A 30 18.14 7.72 19.26
CA VAL A 30 18.52 9.12 19.03
C VAL A 30 17.81 9.67 17.82
N ALA A 31 17.93 9.00 16.66
CA ALA A 31 17.30 9.45 15.42
C ALA A 31 15.79 9.12 15.38
N LYS A 32 15.28 8.35 16.36
CA LYS A 32 13.87 7.97 16.51
C LYS A 32 13.24 7.35 15.24
N LEU A 33 14.06 6.71 14.41
CA LEU A 33 13.64 6.06 13.18
C LEU A 33 12.83 4.79 13.47
N ASN A 34 11.92 4.45 12.56
CA ASN A 34 11.19 3.20 12.65
C ASN A 34 12.03 2.02 12.13
N THR A 35 11.61 0.81 12.48
CA THR A 35 12.32 -0.45 12.17
C THR A 35 12.51 -0.66 10.67
N GLN A 36 11.50 -0.35 9.85
CA GLN A 36 11.60 -0.49 8.40
C GLN A 36 12.63 0.46 7.78
N THR A 37 12.64 1.73 8.18
CA THR A 37 13.60 2.73 7.71
C THR A 37 15.01 2.37 8.16
N THR A 38 15.18 1.97 9.42
CA THR A 38 16.47 1.52 9.96
C THR A 38 17.02 0.33 9.17
N ALA A 39 16.21 -0.71 8.93
CA ALA A 39 16.62 -1.87 8.14
C ALA A 39 17.01 -1.48 6.71
N LYS A 40 16.28 -0.55 6.07
CA LYS A 40 16.61 -0.04 4.74
C LYS A 40 17.96 0.69 4.73
N TYR A 41 18.20 1.60 5.67
CA TYR A 41 19.45 2.37 5.72
C TYR A 41 20.66 1.48 5.98
N ILE A 42 20.54 0.52 6.89
CA ILE A 42 21.58 -0.48 7.12
C ILE A 42 21.78 -1.33 5.87
N GLY A 43 20.71 -1.75 5.19
CA GLY A 43 20.80 -2.53 3.96
C GLY A 43 21.58 -1.80 2.86
N VAL A 44 21.30 -0.50 2.65
CA VAL A 44 22.04 0.33 1.69
C VAL A 44 23.51 0.47 2.11
N LEU A 45 23.80 0.69 3.40
CA LEU A 45 25.17 0.74 3.90
C LEU A 45 25.91 -0.59 3.65
N LYS A 46 25.29 -1.73 3.95
CA LYS A 46 25.89 -3.05 3.67
C LYS A 46 26.13 -3.28 2.18
N MET A 47 25.24 -2.78 1.31
CA MET A 47 25.45 -2.84 -0.14
C MET A 47 26.71 -2.07 -0.55
N PHE A 48 26.88 -0.85 -0.03
CA PHE A 48 28.08 -0.04 -0.26
C PHE A 48 29.35 -0.71 0.28
N LEU A 49 29.31 -1.26 1.50
CA LEU A 49 30.47 -1.96 2.09
C LEU A 49 30.83 -3.23 1.32
N ASN A 50 29.84 -3.96 0.81
CA ASN A 50 30.09 -5.12 -0.05
C ASN A 50 30.74 -4.71 -1.37
N TRP A 51 30.30 -3.61 -1.99
CA TRP A 51 30.97 -3.05 -3.16
C TRP A 51 32.41 -2.63 -2.82
N ALA A 52 32.62 -1.90 -1.72
CA ALA A 52 33.95 -1.45 -1.32
C ALA A 52 34.94 -2.61 -1.06
N SER A 53 34.44 -3.70 -0.46
CA SER A 53 35.22 -4.92 -0.26
C SER A 53 35.55 -5.65 -1.58
N ARG A 54 34.65 -5.61 -2.57
CA ARG A 54 34.89 -6.22 -3.90
C ARG A 54 35.94 -5.47 -4.71
N GLU A 55 35.93 -4.14 -4.62
CA GLU A 55 36.92 -3.27 -5.28
C GLU A 55 38.26 -3.19 -4.54
N GLY A 56 38.41 -3.89 -3.40
CA GLY A 56 39.66 -3.92 -2.64
C GLY A 56 39.92 -2.70 -1.75
N TYR A 57 38.94 -1.82 -1.54
CA TYR A 57 39.08 -0.67 -0.63
C TYR A 57 39.12 -1.06 0.86
N THR A 58 38.71 -2.29 1.21
CA THR A 58 38.86 -2.85 2.55
C THR A 58 38.87 -4.37 2.51
N THR A 59 39.60 -5.00 3.45
CA THR A 59 39.59 -6.45 3.68
C THR A 59 38.60 -6.86 4.77
N GLN A 60 38.01 -5.89 5.47
CA GLN A 60 37.05 -6.14 6.54
C GLN A 60 35.75 -6.72 5.98
N VAL A 61 35.29 -7.85 6.53
CA VAL A 61 34.04 -8.51 6.11
C VAL A 61 33.10 -8.84 7.27
N ALA A 62 33.47 -8.53 8.51
CA ALA A 62 32.69 -8.83 9.72
C ALA A 62 31.32 -8.12 9.76
N PHE A 63 31.09 -7.11 8.90
CA PHE A 63 29.78 -6.48 8.75
C PHE A 63 28.75 -7.39 8.05
N ARG A 64 29.19 -8.44 7.34
CA ARG A 64 28.30 -9.33 6.57
C ARG A 64 27.37 -10.13 7.47
N ASP A 65 27.83 -10.56 8.65
CA ASP A 65 27.07 -11.35 9.62
C ASP A 65 26.01 -10.54 10.37
N PHE A 66 26.05 -9.22 10.28
CA PHE A 66 25.03 -8.35 10.88
C PHE A 66 23.71 -8.44 10.12
N HIS A 67 22.63 -8.77 10.83
CA HIS A 67 21.28 -8.79 10.28
C HIS A 67 20.41 -7.73 10.96
N PRO A 68 19.94 -6.70 10.23
CA PRO A 68 19.08 -5.70 10.82
C PRO A 68 17.75 -6.30 11.24
N ILE A 69 17.19 -5.79 12.34
CA ILE A 69 15.87 -6.20 12.81
C ILE A 69 14.83 -5.92 11.72
N GLN A 70 14.11 -6.96 11.32
CA GLN A 70 13.03 -6.84 10.34
C GLN A 70 11.73 -6.49 11.04
N GLN A 71 11.01 -5.53 10.48
CA GLN A 71 9.69 -5.17 10.97
C GLN A 71 8.69 -6.27 10.63
N LYS A 72 7.85 -6.66 11.60
CA LYS A 72 6.69 -7.52 11.33
C LYS A 72 5.69 -6.80 10.42
N ASN A 73 4.99 -7.57 9.60
CA ASN A 73 3.90 -7.02 8.78
C ASN A 73 2.85 -6.39 9.70
N SER A 74 2.50 -5.13 9.43
CA SER A 74 1.39 -4.45 10.08
C SER A 74 0.22 -4.33 9.12
N ILE A 75 -0.97 -4.54 9.67
CA ILE A 75 -2.22 -4.36 8.94
C ILE A 75 -2.32 -2.89 8.54
N LYS A 76 -2.76 -2.65 7.31
CA LYS A 76 -2.94 -1.32 6.75
C LYS A 76 -4.41 -1.08 6.44
N VAL A 77 -4.81 0.18 6.52
CA VAL A 77 -6.18 0.59 6.20
C VAL A 77 -6.51 0.26 4.75
N ALA A 78 -7.72 -0.26 4.57
CA ALA A 78 -8.45 -0.43 3.31
C ALA A 78 -9.90 -0.04 3.62
N LEU A 79 -10.63 0.42 2.61
CA LEU A 79 -12.01 0.86 2.74
C LEU A 79 -12.97 -0.25 2.30
N SER A 80 -14.11 -0.40 2.97
CA SER A 80 -15.18 -1.30 2.54
C SER A 80 -15.98 -0.69 1.38
N TYR A 81 -16.90 -1.46 0.78
CA TYR A 81 -17.80 -0.92 -0.25
C TYR A 81 -18.73 0.14 0.32
N GLU A 82 -19.19 -0.03 1.56
CA GLU A 82 -20.04 0.94 2.25
C GLU A 82 -19.28 2.27 2.46
N GLU A 83 -18.00 2.22 2.85
CA GLU A 83 -17.15 3.41 2.98
C GLU A 83 -16.87 4.08 1.62
N LEU A 84 -16.80 3.32 0.53
CA LEU A 84 -16.70 3.89 -0.82
C LEU A 84 -18.01 4.59 -1.23
N ASP A 85 -19.16 4.01 -0.89
CA ASP A 85 -20.46 4.61 -1.14
C ASP A 85 -20.64 5.90 -0.34
N GLN A 86 -20.16 5.95 0.92
CA GLN A 86 -20.10 7.17 1.71
C GLN A 86 -19.27 8.26 1.03
N ILE A 87 -18.09 7.92 0.48
CA ILE A 87 -17.28 8.89 -0.28
C ILE A 87 -18.00 9.36 -1.53
N ARG A 88 -18.73 8.47 -2.22
CA ARG A 88 -19.50 8.80 -3.42
C ARG A 88 -20.61 9.82 -3.09
N GLN A 89 -21.31 9.60 -1.99
CA GLN A 89 -22.47 10.39 -1.57
C GLN A 89 -22.12 11.62 -0.72
N ALA A 90 -20.87 11.74 -0.27
CA ALA A 90 -20.43 12.85 0.57
C ALA A 90 -20.76 14.20 -0.07
N GLU A 91 -21.48 15.04 0.67
CA GLU A 91 -21.77 16.40 0.26
C GLU A 91 -20.51 17.25 0.41
N ILE A 92 -20.03 17.78 -0.71
CA ILE A 92 -18.81 18.60 -0.73
C ILE A 92 -19.21 20.08 -0.67
N PRO A 93 -18.82 20.81 0.39
CA PRO A 93 -19.11 22.24 0.51
C PRO A 93 -18.55 23.04 -0.67
N ASN A 94 -19.24 24.12 -1.04
CA ASN A 94 -18.88 24.98 -2.19
C ASN A 94 -17.47 25.61 -2.07
N ASP A 95 -17.00 25.86 -0.85
CA ASP A 95 -15.64 26.35 -0.56
C ASP A 95 -14.56 25.28 -0.79
N LYS A 96 -14.94 24.00 -0.91
CA LYS A 96 -14.05 22.85 -1.04
C LYS A 96 -14.20 22.10 -2.36
N LYS A 97 -14.67 22.74 -3.44
CA LYS A 97 -14.84 22.13 -4.78
C LYS A 97 -13.66 21.32 -5.30
N ARG A 98 -12.42 21.62 -4.88
CA ARG A 98 -11.24 20.79 -5.20
C ARG A 98 -11.38 19.32 -4.79
N LEU A 99 -12.21 19.02 -3.80
CA LEU A 99 -12.44 17.67 -3.30
C LEU A 99 -13.26 16.82 -4.29
N GLU A 100 -14.03 17.43 -5.19
CA GLU A 100 -14.73 16.71 -6.28
C GLU A 100 -13.74 16.00 -7.21
N ASN A 101 -12.68 16.72 -7.59
CA ASN A 101 -11.60 16.18 -8.38
C ASN A 101 -10.89 15.03 -7.64
N VAL A 102 -10.66 15.21 -6.34
CA VAL A 102 -10.02 14.20 -5.47
C VAL A 102 -10.91 12.97 -5.31
N ARG A 103 -12.22 13.15 -5.16
CA ARG A 103 -13.22 12.07 -5.09
C ARG A 103 -13.13 11.20 -6.33
N SER A 104 -13.18 11.81 -7.51
CA SER A 104 -13.08 11.13 -8.79
C SER A 104 -11.77 10.35 -8.92
N LEU A 105 -10.61 11.00 -8.70
CA LEU A 105 -9.30 10.34 -8.78
C LEU A 105 -9.12 9.22 -7.74
N PHE A 106 -9.66 9.39 -6.54
CA PHE A 106 -9.55 8.38 -5.49
C PHE A 106 -10.45 7.17 -5.75
N LEU A 107 -11.70 7.39 -6.18
CA LEU A 107 -12.61 6.33 -6.60
C LEU A 107 -12.02 5.53 -7.77
N LEU A 108 -11.44 6.21 -8.76
CA LEU A 108 -10.72 5.54 -9.85
C LEU A 108 -9.60 4.63 -9.32
N SER A 109 -8.80 5.08 -8.34
CA SER A 109 -7.79 4.24 -7.68
C SER A 109 -8.39 3.02 -6.98
N CYS A 110 -9.56 3.18 -6.35
CA CYS A 110 -10.29 2.10 -5.66
C CYS A 110 -10.91 1.08 -6.62
N PHE A 111 -11.33 1.50 -7.82
CA PHE A 111 -11.93 0.62 -8.83
C PHE A 111 -10.90 -0.06 -9.72
N THR A 112 -9.74 0.57 -9.91
CA THR A 112 -8.72 0.06 -10.85
C THR A 112 -7.54 -0.63 -10.19
N GLY A 113 -7.24 -0.30 -8.94
CA GLY A 113 -6.05 -0.81 -8.25
C GLY A 113 -4.72 -0.33 -8.84
N LEU A 114 -4.74 0.59 -9.80
CA LEU A 114 -3.55 1.16 -10.42
C LEU A 114 -2.76 2.02 -9.44
N ARG A 115 -1.46 2.21 -9.67
CA ARG A 115 -0.68 3.15 -8.86
C ARG A 115 -1.06 4.57 -9.27
N TYR A 116 -0.83 5.52 -8.35
CA TYR A 116 -1.05 6.94 -8.61
C TYR A 116 -0.43 7.41 -9.92
N SER A 117 0.83 7.03 -10.15
CA SER A 117 1.58 7.37 -11.36
C SER A 117 0.96 6.80 -12.63
N ASP A 118 0.31 5.64 -12.54
CA ASP A 118 -0.23 4.93 -13.70
C ASP A 118 -1.58 5.53 -14.09
N TYR A 119 -2.53 5.67 -13.16
CA TYR A 119 -3.89 6.09 -13.51
C TYR A 119 -4.00 7.57 -13.94
N ILE A 120 -3.11 8.45 -13.46
CA ILE A 120 -3.14 9.87 -13.87
C ILE A 120 -2.65 10.10 -15.30
N ARG A 121 -2.09 9.07 -15.94
CA ARG A 121 -1.57 9.10 -17.32
C ARG A 121 -2.45 8.30 -18.29
N ILE A 122 -3.62 7.86 -17.83
CA ILE A 122 -4.60 7.23 -18.71
C ILE A 122 -4.99 8.24 -19.80
N LYS A 123 -5.14 7.70 -21.01
CA LYS A 123 -5.43 8.42 -22.25
C LYS A 123 -6.38 7.55 -23.05
N GLU A 124 -7.01 8.14 -24.06
CA GLU A 124 -7.92 7.43 -24.96
C GLU A 124 -7.27 6.20 -25.62
N GLU A 125 -5.99 6.26 -25.96
CA GLU A 125 -5.24 5.14 -26.57
C GLU A 125 -5.16 3.88 -25.70
N HIS A 126 -5.28 4.05 -24.38
CA HIS A 126 -5.27 2.95 -23.40
C HIS A 126 -6.62 2.25 -23.28
N ILE A 127 -7.70 2.85 -23.79
CA ILE A 127 -9.04 2.25 -23.75
C ILE A 127 -9.18 1.32 -24.96
N LYS A 128 -9.47 0.05 -24.69
CA LYS A 128 -9.64 -0.99 -25.70
C LYS A 128 -11.01 -1.65 -25.55
N LYS A 129 -11.47 -2.31 -26.60
CA LYS A 129 -12.66 -3.16 -26.61
C LYS A 129 -12.23 -4.60 -26.76
N ASP A 130 -12.86 -5.50 -26.02
CA ASP A 130 -12.71 -6.93 -26.21
C ASP A 130 -13.62 -7.46 -27.33
N GLU A 131 -13.61 -8.77 -27.55
CA GLU A 131 -14.43 -9.45 -28.56
C GLU A 131 -15.93 -9.37 -28.25
N ALA A 132 -16.31 -9.21 -26.98
CA ALA A 132 -17.70 -9.06 -26.54
C ALA A 132 -18.22 -7.62 -26.66
N GLY A 133 -17.32 -6.65 -26.89
CA GLY A 133 -17.62 -5.23 -26.97
C GLY A 133 -17.45 -4.48 -25.65
N ASP A 134 -17.02 -5.15 -24.59
CA ASP A 134 -16.77 -4.56 -23.27
C ASP A 134 -15.45 -3.78 -23.28
N LEU A 135 -15.43 -2.67 -22.54
CA LEU A 135 -14.29 -1.77 -22.47
C LEU A 135 -13.33 -2.17 -21.35
N TYR A 136 -12.04 -2.14 -21.66
CA TYR A 136 -10.97 -2.35 -20.69
C TYR A 136 -9.83 -1.35 -20.89
N ILE A 137 -9.04 -1.12 -19.84
CA ILE A 137 -7.79 -0.37 -19.90
C ILE A 137 -6.65 -1.34 -20.10
N GLN A 138 -5.81 -1.06 -21.09
CA GLN A 138 -4.48 -1.63 -21.20
C GLN A 138 -3.43 -0.55 -20.96
N ILE A 139 -2.63 -0.70 -19.90
CA ILE A 139 -1.60 0.28 -19.52
C ILE A 139 -0.28 -0.38 -19.13
N GLU A 140 0.83 0.19 -19.61
CA GLU A 140 2.17 -0.18 -19.17
C GLU A 140 2.48 0.50 -17.82
N GLN A 141 2.79 -0.29 -16.80
CA GLN A 141 3.06 0.24 -15.46
C GLN A 141 4.44 0.89 -15.39
N GLU A 142 4.52 2.14 -14.93
CA GLU A 142 5.79 2.90 -14.87
C GLU A 142 6.88 2.17 -14.07
N LYS A 143 6.47 1.50 -13.00
CA LYS A 143 7.39 0.91 -12.03
C LYS A 143 8.02 -0.38 -12.52
N THR A 144 7.32 -1.16 -13.34
CA THR A 144 7.72 -2.53 -13.70
C THR A 144 7.94 -2.73 -15.19
N GLY A 145 7.35 -1.88 -16.05
CA GLY A 145 7.32 -2.08 -17.50
C GLY A 145 6.38 -3.20 -17.94
N ASP A 146 5.57 -3.75 -17.02
CA ASP A 146 4.60 -4.80 -17.35
C ASP A 146 3.28 -4.15 -17.78
N PHE A 147 2.63 -4.76 -18.78
CA PHE A 147 1.25 -4.41 -19.15
C PHE A 147 0.27 -4.99 -18.14
N VAL A 148 -0.78 -4.21 -17.84
CA VAL A 148 -1.95 -4.67 -17.10
C VAL A 148 -3.20 -4.33 -17.88
N ASP A 149 -4.00 -5.35 -18.12
CA ASP A 149 -5.35 -5.23 -18.67
C ASP A 149 -6.34 -5.23 -17.52
N LEU A 150 -7.28 -4.29 -17.52
CA LEU A 150 -8.25 -4.13 -16.45
C LEU A 150 -9.64 -3.78 -17.02
N PRO A 151 -10.68 -4.57 -16.71
CA PRO A 151 -12.04 -4.25 -17.13
C PRO A 151 -12.52 -2.94 -16.51
N LEU A 152 -13.23 -2.13 -17.29
CA LEU A 152 -13.84 -0.89 -16.81
C LEU A 152 -15.31 -1.12 -16.49
N THR A 153 -15.70 -0.75 -15.27
CA THR A 153 -17.11 -0.52 -14.96
C THR A 153 -17.56 0.82 -15.55
N ASP A 154 -18.88 1.00 -15.74
CA ASP A 154 -19.45 2.27 -16.22
C ASP A 154 -18.99 3.48 -15.40
N GLU A 155 -18.90 3.30 -14.08
CA GLU A 155 -18.44 4.34 -13.17
C GLU A 155 -16.94 4.67 -13.35
N ALA A 156 -16.10 3.65 -13.48
CA ALA A 156 -14.68 3.85 -13.74
C ALA A 156 -14.46 4.51 -15.11
N LEU A 157 -15.22 4.10 -16.12
CA LEU A 157 -15.20 4.67 -17.47
C LEU A 157 -15.61 6.14 -17.46
N ALA A 158 -16.66 6.52 -16.74
CA ALA A 158 -17.08 7.91 -16.61
C ALA A 158 -15.96 8.79 -16.05
N ILE A 159 -15.28 8.33 -14.99
CA ILE A 159 -14.16 9.07 -14.39
C ILE A 159 -12.95 9.15 -15.36
N VAL A 160 -12.68 8.08 -16.11
CA VAL A 160 -11.61 8.07 -17.11
C VAL A 160 -11.90 9.05 -18.24
N ASN A 161 -13.14 9.10 -18.74
CA ASN A 161 -13.53 10.06 -19.76
C ASN A 161 -13.38 11.50 -19.24
N SER A 162 -13.79 11.74 -17.99
CA SER A 162 -13.56 13.03 -17.31
C SER A 162 -12.07 13.37 -17.12
N LEU A 163 -11.20 12.38 -17.00
CA LEU A 163 -9.75 12.60 -16.94
C LEU A 163 -9.18 12.98 -18.31
N ILE A 164 -9.71 12.36 -19.37
CA ILE A 164 -9.29 12.59 -20.76
C ILE A 164 -9.78 13.96 -21.27
N ASP A 165 -11.03 14.33 -20.99
CA ASP A 165 -11.60 15.62 -21.38
C ASP A 165 -11.07 16.81 -20.54
N GLY A 166 -10.37 16.51 -19.44
CA GLY A 166 -9.74 17.49 -18.56
C GLY A 166 -10.66 18.13 -17.52
N SER A 167 -11.89 17.64 -17.35
CA SER A 167 -12.80 18.01 -16.26
C SER A 167 -12.27 17.52 -14.90
N VAL A 168 -11.68 16.33 -14.87
CA VAL A 168 -10.85 15.81 -13.77
C VAL A 168 -9.38 16.01 -14.13
N LYS A 169 -8.62 16.66 -13.25
CA LYS A 169 -7.22 17.03 -13.49
C LYS A 169 -6.29 16.32 -12.50
N PRO A 170 -5.19 15.71 -12.98
CA PRO A 170 -4.13 15.25 -12.10
C PRO A 170 -3.61 16.38 -11.22
N ILE A 171 -3.35 16.06 -9.95
CA ILE A 171 -2.71 16.96 -8.99
C ILE A 171 -1.37 16.37 -8.55
N SER A 172 -0.67 16.98 -7.60
CA SER A 172 0.51 16.32 -7.04
C SER A 172 0.08 15.20 -6.09
N ASN A 173 0.84 14.09 -6.05
CA ASN A 173 0.57 13.01 -5.10
C ASN A 173 0.55 13.50 -3.64
N GLN A 174 1.38 14.51 -3.31
CA GLN A 174 1.36 15.14 -1.99
C GLN A 174 0.02 15.82 -1.70
N LYS A 175 -0.47 16.67 -2.61
CA LYS A 175 -1.78 17.34 -2.47
C LYS A 175 -2.91 16.31 -2.41
N MET A 176 -2.86 15.28 -3.27
CA MET A 176 -3.82 14.19 -3.27
C MET A 176 -3.90 13.49 -1.92
N ASN A 177 -2.76 13.17 -1.30
CA ASN A 177 -2.73 12.53 0.02
C ASN A 177 -3.22 13.44 1.15
N THR A 178 -3.08 14.76 1.04
CA THR A 178 -3.67 15.68 2.02
C THR A 178 -5.18 15.75 1.84
N TYR A 179 -5.64 15.95 0.60
CA TYR A 179 -7.04 16.20 0.31
C TYR A 179 -7.92 14.95 0.42
N VAL A 180 -7.38 13.76 0.15
CA VAL A 180 -8.15 12.52 0.33
C VAL A 180 -8.50 12.27 1.78
N LYS A 181 -7.66 12.70 2.73
CA LYS A 181 -7.95 12.58 4.17
C LYS A 181 -9.08 13.50 4.57
N GLU A 182 -9.04 14.74 4.09
CA GLU A 182 -10.12 15.71 4.29
C GLU A 182 -11.43 15.23 3.67
N LEU A 183 -11.40 14.66 2.46
CA LEU A 183 -12.57 14.05 1.83
C LEU A 183 -13.13 12.89 2.67
N CYS A 184 -12.27 12.00 3.16
CA CYS A 184 -12.71 10.88 3.99
C CYS A 184 -13.22 11.32 5.36
N GLU A 185 -12.71 12.44 5.90
CA GLU A 185 -13.21 13.07 7.13
C GLU A 185 -14.63 13.63 6.91
N LEU A 186 -14.88 14.31 5.78
CA LEU A 186 -16.22 14.77 5.39
C LEU A 186 -17.20 13.61 5.14
N ALA A 187 -16.70 12.48 4.62
CA ALA A 187 -17.49 11.26 4.44
C ALA A 187 -17.70 10.46 5.73
N GLU A 188 -17.32 11.02 6.90
CA GLU A 188 -17.47 10.42 8.22
C GLU A 188 -16.73 9.09 8.42
N ILE A 189 -15.63 8.85 7.69
CA ILE A 189 -14.80 7.64 7.80
C ILE A 189 -13.86 7.75 9.02
N ASN A 190 -14.47 7.72 10.20
CA ASN A 190 -13.86 8.04 11.48
C ASN A 190 -13.58 6.82 12.36
N GLU A 191 -13.86 5.59 11.87
CA GLU A 191 -13.66 4.37 12.66
C GLU A 191 -12.21 4.29 13.20
N PRO A 192 -12.01 4.09 14.51
CA PRO A 192 -10.67 3.98 15.08
C PRO A 192 -9.92 2.74 14.58
N PHE A 193 -8.81 2.97 13.90
CA PHE A 193 -7.91 1.94 13.41
C PHE A 193 -6.62 1.88 14.24
N ALA A 194 -6.23 0.67 14.67
CA ALA A 194 -5.02 0.45 15.45
C ALA A 194 -3.76 0.46 14.55
N VAL A 195 -2.84 1.38 14.82
CA VAL A 195 -1.57 1.53 14.11
C VAL A 195 -0.42 1.12 15.01
N ARG A 196 0.38 0.15 14.55
CA ARG A 196 1.60 -0.28 15.24
C ARG A 196 2.82 0.41 14.66
N THR A 197 3.52 1.17 15.50
CA THR A 197 4.81 1.77 15.17
C THR A 197 5.93 0.99 15.85
N TYR A 198 6.81 0.40 15.04
CA TYR A 198 7.90 -0.46 15.53
C TYR A 198 9.22 0.32 15.68
N ARG A 199 9.88 0.16 16.82
CA ARG A 199 11.25 0.63 17.08
C ARG A 199 12.06 -0.52 17.66
N GLY A 200 12.87 -1.17 16.82
CA GLY A 200 13.56 -2.40 17.16
C GLY A 200 12.57 -3.55 17.39
N LYS A 201 12.69 -4.24 18.53
CA LYS A 201 11.79 -5.34 18.91
C LYS A 201 10.48 -4.85 19.53
N ASN A 202 10.45 -3.59 20.00
CA ASN A 202 9.30 -3.01 20.67
C ASN A 202 8.36 -2.34 19.67
N TYR A 203 7.07 -2.28 20.01
CA TYR A 203 6.09 -1.51 19.27
C TYR A 203 5.21 -0.71 20.21
N HIS A 204 4.74 0.44 19.72
CA HIS A 204 3.67 1.18 20.33
C HIS A 204 2.45 1.11 19.42
N GLU A 205 1.30 0.78 20.00
CA GLU A 205 0.02 0.77 19.31
C GLU A 205 -0.73 2.05 19.65
N THR A 206 -1.16 2.79 18.63
CA THR A 206 -2.00 3.97 18.77
C THR A 206 -3.25 3.80 17.94
N LYS A 207 -4.40 4.26 18.44
CA LYS A 207 -5.63 4.32 17.65
C LYS A 207 -5.70 5.67 16.96
N LYS A 208 -5.99 5.65 15.66
CA LYS A 208 -6.21 6.84 14.84
C LYS A 208 -7.46 6.63 14.02
N PRO A 209 -8.25 7.68 13.74
CA PRO A 209 -9.39 7.53 12.86
C PRO A 209 -8.90 7.12 11.46
N LYS A 210 -9.70 6.31 10.75
CA LYS A 210 -9.32 5.76 9.43
C LYS A 210 -8.92 6.84 8.43
N TYR A 211 -9.65 7.95 8.34
CA TYR A 211 -9.36 9.02 7.39
C TYR A 211 -7.92 9.54 7.49
N GLU A 212 -7.33 9.63 8.68
CA GLU A 212 -5.94 10.07 8.88
C GLU A 212 -4.90 9.16 8.21
N LEU A 213 -5.27 7.90 7.99
CA LEU A 213 -4.41 6.84 7.47
C LEU A 213 -4.59 6.63 5.96
N VAL A 214 -5.60 7.26 5.36
CA VAL A 214 -5.88 7.16 3.92
C VAL A 214 -4.80 7.88 3.11
N SER A 215 -4.48 7.28 1.97
CA SER A 215 -3.53 7.79 0.98
C SER A 215 -3.93 7.29 -0.40
N THR A 216 -3.28 7.76 -1.46
CA THR A 216 -3.49 7.25 -2.83
C THR A 216 -3.33 5.73 -2.93
N HIS A 217 -2.39 5.17 -2.16
CA HIS A 217 -2.15 3.74 -2.11
C HIS A 217 -3.20 2.96 -1.31
N THR A 218 -4.03 3.64 -0.51
CA THR A 218 -5.21 3.02 0.11
C THR A 218 -6.19 2.57 -0.97
N GLY A 219 -6.36 3.29 -2.08
CA GLY A 219 -7.26 2.85 -3.16
C GLY A 219 -6.89 1.49 -3.74
N ARG A 220 -5.61 1.25 -4.04
CA ARG A 220 -5.13 -0.07 -4.46
C ARG A 220 -5.32 -1.17 -3.41
N ARG A 221 -5.20 -0.84 -2.11
CA ARG A 221 -5.49 -1.79 -1.02
C ARG A 221 -6.97 -2.10 -0.93
N THR A 222 -7.81 -1.09 -1.08
CA THR A 222 -9.26 -1.21 -1.14
C THR A 222 -9.66 -2.13 -2.29
N PHE A 223 -9.18 -1.87 -3.51
CA PHE A 223 -9.41 -2.73 -4.67
C PHE A 223 -9.08 -4.20 -4.38
N ALA A 224 -7.84 -4.47 -3.93
CA ALA A 224 -7.39 -5.82 -3.65
C ALA A 224 -8.20 -6.49 -2.52
N THR A 225 -8.42 -5.79 -1.41
CA THR A 225 -9.13 -6.32 -0.24
C THR A 225 -10.57 -6.65 -0.59
N ASN A 226 -11.24 -5.77 -1.32
CA ASN A 226 -12.64 -5.93 -1.69
C ASN A 226 -12.87 -7.06 -2.70
N LEU A 227 -11.95 -7.28 -3.66
CA LEU A 227 -12.03 -8.44 -4.56
C LEU A 227 -11.79 -9.76 -3.80
N LEU A 228 -10.82 -9.78 -2.89
CA LEU A 228 -10.57 -10.95 -2.05
C LEU A 228 -11.77 -11.28 -1.14
N MET A 229 -12.46 -10.27 -0.61
CA MET A 229 -13.68 -10.44 0.17
C MET A 229 -14.84 -11.00 -0.66
N ARG A 230 -14.81 -10.82 -1.98
CA ARG A 230 -15.76 -11.45 -2.93
C ARG A 230 -15.31 -12.83 -3.40
N ASN A 231 -14.37 -13.46 -2.69
CA ASN A 231 -13.80 -14.78 -2.99
C ASN A 231 -13.10 -14.88 -4.36
N ILE A 232 -12.68 -13.76 -4.94
CA ILE A 232 -11.83 -13.78 -6.15
C ILE A 232 -10.45 -14.33 -5.76
N PRO A 233 -9.88 -15.30 -6.50
CA PRO A 233 -8.58 -15.87 -6.19
C PRO A 233 -7.47 -14.82 -6.09
N ALA A 234 -6.59 -14.98 -5.09
CA ALA A 234 -5.50 -14.04 -4.86
C ALA A 234 -4.57 -13.90 -6.08
N GLU A 235 -4.36 -14.97 -6.82
CA GLU A 235 -3.56 -14.99 -8.06
C GLU A 235 -4.14 -14.06 -9.12
N THR A 236 -5.47 -14.12 -9.33
CA THR A 236 -6.19 -13.22 -10.23
C THR A 236 -6.04 -11.77 -9.78
N VAL A 237 -6.26 -11.48 -8.49
CA VAL A 237 -6.11 -10.12 -7.95
C VAL A 237 -4.66 -9.62 -8.07
N MET A 238 -3.66 -10.51 -7.95
CA MET A 238 -2.25 -10.17 -8.11
C MET A 238 -1.90 -9.74 -9.53
N GLN A 239 -2.52 -10.34 -10.56
CA GLN A 239 -2.34 -9.95 -11.96
C GLN A 239 -2.80 -8.50 -12.18
N PHE A 240 -4.04 -8.16 -11.79
CA PHE A 240 -4.57 -6.80 -11.92
C PHE A 240 -3.82 -5.79 -11.05
N THR A 241 -3.33 -6.22 -9.89
CA THR A 241 -2.54 -5.37 -9.03
C THR A 241 -1.04 -5.47 -9.32
N GLY A 242 -0.57 -6.02 -10.45
CA GLY A 242 0.85 -6.05 -10.84
C GLY A 242 1.82 -6.51 -9.75
N HIS A 243 1.46 -7.54 -8.97
CA HIS A 243 2.32 -8.13 -7.94
C HIS A 243 2.91 -9.44 -8.45
N ARG A 244 4.25 -9.50 -8.55
CA ARG A 244 4.97 -10.72 -8.94
C ARG A 244 5.19 -11.71 -7.77
N ASP A 245 5.18 -11.20 -6.54
CA ASP A 245 5.51 -11.97 -5.33
C ASP A 245 4.37 -11.91 -4.31
N TYR A 246 3.97 -13.09 -3.81
CA TYR A 246 2.91 -13.21 -2.83
C TYR A 246 3.27 -12.56 -1.49
N LYS A 247 4.55 -12.58 -1.07
CA LYS A 247 4.96 -11.91 0.19
C LYS A 247 4.75 -10.39 0.15
N SER A 248 4.83 -9.80 -1.04
CA SER A 248 4.49 -8.41 -1.28
C SER A 248 2.98 -8.18 -1.30
N PHE A 249 2.22 -9.09 -1.93
CA PHE A 249 0.76 -9.07 -1.98
C PHE A 249 0.08 -9.37 -0.63
N SER A 250 0.67 -10.21 0.22
CA SER A 250 0.10 -10.63 1.50
C SER A 250 -0.09 -9.48 2.47
N LYS A 251 0.56 -8.33 2.22
CA LYS A 251 0.36 -7.07 2.95
C LYS A 251 -0.98 -6.40 2.65
N TYR A 252 -1.61 -6.75 1.53
CA TYR A 252 -2.91 -6.28 1.07
C TYR A 252 -4.03 -7.27 1.40
N VAL A 253 -3.70 -8.51 1.78
CA VAL A 253 -4.66 -9.52 2.26
C VAL A 253 -5.09 -9.15 3.68
N ASN A 254 -5.87 -8.08 3.78
CA ASN A 254 -6.49 -7.63 5.02
C ASN A 254 -7.91 -8.19 5.15
N ILE A 255 -8.09 -9.48 4.86
CA ILE A 255 -9.38 -10.12 5.13
C ILE A 255 -9.48 -10.30 6.64
N PRO A 256 -10.44 -9.65 7.33
CA PRO A 256 -10.61 -9.82 8.76
C PRO A 256 -10.72 -11.31 9.10
N LYS A 257 -10.12 -11.75 10.21
CA LYS A 257 -10.17 -13.17 10.64
C LYS A 257 -11.61 -13.70 10.67
N LYS A 258 -12.57 -12.84 11.07
CA LYS A 258 -14.01 -13.12 11.06
C LYS A 258 -14.54 -13.43 9.65
N ALA A 259 -14.17 -12.63 8.65
CA ALA A 259 -14.56 -12.87 7.26
C ALA A 259 -13.91 -14.16 6.72
N LYS A 260 -12.63 -14.42 7.01
CA LYS A 260 -11.99 -15.70 6.66
C LYS A 260 -12.71 -16.90 7.29
N MET A 261 -13.08 -16.79 8.57
CA MET A 261 -13.82 -17.85 9.27
C MET A 261 -15.21 -18.05 8.69
N GLN A 262 -15.90 -16.97 8.28
CA GLN A 262 -17.19 -17.05 7.62
C GLN A 262 -17.07 -17.70 6.23
N SER A 263 -16.11 -17.29 5.39
CA SER A 263 -15.87 -17.92 4.09
C SER A 263 -15.54 -19.41 4.23
N ILE A 264 -14.73 -19.79 5.22
CA ILE A 264 -14.44 -21.20 5.52
C ILE A 264 -15.72 -21.92 5.99
N LYS A 265 -16.53 -21.29 6.86
CA LYS A 265 -17.79 -21.86 7.31
C LYS A 265 -18.73 -22.08 6.13
N ASP A 266 -18.92 -21.10 5.26
CA ASP A 266 -19.78 -21.18 4.08
C ASP A 266 -19.29 -22.29 3.14
N ALA A 267 -17.98 -22.36 2.86
CA ALA A 267 -17.38 -23.44 2.07
C ALA A 267 -17.58 -24.84 2.69
N LEU A 268 -17.52 -24.95 4.03
CA LEU A 268 -17.80 -26.20 4.75
C LEU A 268 -19.30 -26.54 4.81
N MET A 269 -20.19 -25.55 4.63
CA MET A 269 -21.64 -25.75 4.60
C MET A 269 -22.15 -26.13 3.21
N ILE A 270 -21.43 -25.76 2.13
CA ILE A 270 -21.69 -26.25 0.76
C ILE A 270 -21.38 -27.76 0.73
N GLY A 271 -22.37 -28.57 1.09
CA GLY A 271 -22.23 -30.03 1.22
C GLY A 271 -23.07 -30.65 2.33
N ARG A 272 -23.66 -29.85 3.24
CA ARG A 272 -24.69 -30.35 4.16
C ARG A 272 -26.07 -29.94 3.62
N PRO A 273 -26.89 -30.86 3.10
CA PRO A 273 -28.30 -30.55 2.90
C PRO A 273 -28.86 -30.07 4.24
N GLU A 274 -29.66 -29.00 4.21
CA GLU A 274 -30.35 -28.48 5.38
C GLU A 274 -31.02 -29.64 6.12
N MET A 275 -30.46 -30.06 7.26
CA MET A 275 -31.21 -30.88 8.19
C MET A 275 -32.32 -29.97 8.71
N LYS A 276 -33.48 -30.05 8.07
CA LYS A 276 -34.75 -29.65 8.67
C LYS A 276 -34.83 -30.41 9.98
N ILE A 277 -34.52 -29.72 11.08
CA ILE A 277 -34.86 -30.19 12.41
C ILE A 277 -36.39 -30.14 12.44
N ALA A 278 -37.01 -31.29 12.19
CA ALA A 278 -38.42 -31.49 12.51
C ALA A 278 -38.58 -31.26 14.01
N LYS A 279 -39.60 -30.47 14.35
CA LYS A 279 -39.97 -30.10 15.72
C LYS A 279 -40.15 -31.31 16.63
#